data_AF-A0A955QL62-F1
#
_entry.id   AF-A0A955QL62-F1
#
_cell.length_a   1.000
_cell.length_b   1.000
_cell.length_c   1.000
_cell.angle_alpha   90.00
_cell.angle_beta   90.00
_cell.angle_gamma   90.00
#
_symmetry.space_group_name_H-M   'P 1'
#
loop_
_entity.id
_entity.type
_entity.pdbx_description
1 polymer ?
#
loop_
_entity_poly.entity_id
_entity_poly.type
_entity_poly.pdbx_seq_one_letter_code
_entity_poly.pdbx_strand_id
1 'polypeptide(L)'
;MNQSRYHNREHALTRTIRRLTHARQQGLRASQQFSRWRLGVFLTGAVSILSLYQHAWFHTGNGLLVLFLTGFLTISGFHQRLKSQLSRLNDWLDFKHSQLARLRLDWANIPEGTHRAPAHHPYAWDLDLTGSHSLLTLLDTTFSTNGRAQLEQWLFDTQDPTAHGLEWRKRQTLTKELTPLVRLRDRCWLATRLISPDPLDGTRIA
;
A
#
# COMPACT_ATOMS: atom_id res chain seq x y z
N MET A 1 -21.34 23.74 10.00
CA MET A 1 -20.01 23.86 9.35
C MET A 1 -19.27 22.52 9.15
N ASN A 2 -19.56 21.45 9.92
CA ASN A 2 -18.82 20.18 9.84
C ASN A 2 -19.24 19.26 8.67
N GLN A 3 -20.53 19.23 8.31
CA GLN A 3 -21.03 18.36 7.23
C GLN A 3 -20.45 18.70 5.84
N SER A 4 -20.23 19.98 5.54
CA SER A 4 -19.58 20.41 4.28
C SER A 4 -18.14 19.88 4.18
N ARG A 5 -17.38 19.93 5.28
CA ARG A 5 -16.00 19.39 5.31
C ARG A 5 -15.98 17.87 5.14
N TYR A 6 -16.93 17.18 5.75
CA TYR A 6 -17.10 15.73 5.59
C TYR A 6 -17.35 15.36 4.13
N HIS A 7 -18.37 15.95 3.50
CA HIS A 7 -18.71 15.68 2.10
C HIS A 7 -17.55 16.02 1.16
N ASN A 8 -16.85 17.14 1.38
CA ASN A 8 -15.70 17.52 0.58
C ASN A 8 -14.56 16.49 0.67
N ARG A 9 -14.29 15.95 1.86
CA ARG A 9 -13.27 14.90 2.06
C ARG A 9 -13.67 13.60 1.40
N GLU A 10 -14.93 13.20 1.54
CA GLU A 10 -15.46 11.99 0.90
C GLU A 10 -15.37 12.09 -0.63
N HIS A 11 -15.77 13.22 -1.21
CA HIS A 11 -15.64 13.46 -2.65
C HIS A 11 -14.18 13.48 -3.11
N ALA A 12 -13.27 14.06 -2.33
CA ALA A 12 -11.85 14.07 -2.66
C ALA A 12 -11.24 12.65 -2.65
N LEU A 13 -11.58 11.82 -1.66
CA LEU A 13 -11.15 10.42 -1.61
C LEU A 13 -11.74 9.63 -2.77
N THR A 14 -13.04 9.77 -3.03
CA THR A 14 -13.73 9.07 -4.13
C THR A 14 -13.14 9.43 -5.49
N ARG A 15 -12.84 10.72 -5.73
CA ARG A 15 -12.15 11.16 -6.96
C ARG A 15 -10.76 10.55 -7.10
N THR A 16 -10.03 10.48 -6.00
CA THR A 16 -8.69 9.88 -5.99
C THR A 16 -8.77 8.39 -6.31
N ILE A 17 -9.65 7.64 -5.63
CA ILE A 17 -9.88 6.21 -5.88
C ILE A 17 -10.21 5.98 -7.36
N ARG A 18 -11.17 6.72 -7.94
CA ARG A 18 -11.53 6.57 -9.36
C ARG A 18 -10.32 6.76 -10.28
N ARG A 19 -9.51 7.80 -10.05
CA ARG A 19 -8.29 8.06 -10.86
C ARG A 19 -7.30 6.89 -10.77
N LEU A 20 -7.09 6.34 -9.58
CA LEU A 20 -6.18 5.21 -9.38
C LEU A 20 -6.72 3.93 -10.00
N THR A 21 -8.02 3.67 -9.90
CA THR A 21 -8.66 2.51 -10.53
C THR A 21 -8.51 2.56 -12.05
N HIS A 22 -8.68 3.74 -12.67
CA HIS A 22 -8.44 3.90 -14.10
C HIS A 22 -6.97 3.66 -14.49
N ALA A 23 -6.01 4.23 -13.73
CA ALA A 23 -4.59 3.99 -13.96
C ALA A 23 -4.24 2.49 -13.84
N ARG A 24 -4.85 1.78 -12.86
CA ARG A 24 -4.69 0.33 -12.67
C ARG A 24 -5.21 -0.46 -13.87
N GLN A 25 -6.40 -0.11 -14.36
CA GLN A 25 -6.98 -0.78 -15.53
C GLN A 25 -6.12 -0.59 -16.79
N GLN A 26 -5.56 0.59 -17.00
CA GLN A 26 -4.63 0.85 -18.10
C GLN A 26 -3.35 0.00 -17.97
N GLY A 27 -2.76 -0.05 -16.77
CA GLY A 27 -1.57 -0.87 -16.49
C GLY A 27 -1.81 -2.37 -16.67
N LEU A 28 -3.00 -2.88 -16.27
CA LEU A 28 -3.40 -4.26 -16.47
C LEU A 28 -3.52 -4.63 -17.96
N ARG A 29 -4.13 -3.75 -18.78
CA ARG A 29 -4.23 -3.97 -20.23
C ARG A 29 -2.86 -4.03 -20.89
N ALA A 30 -1.96 -3.12 -20.51
CA ALA A 30 -0.58 -3.14 -20.98
C ALA A 30 0.09 -4.47 -20.60
N SER A 31 -0.03 -4.91 -19.34
CA SER A 31 0.53 -6.17 -18.85
C SER A 31 0.04 -7.39 -19.65
N GLN A 32 -1.25 -7.46 -19.97
CA GLN A 32 -1.83 -8.52 -20.81
C GLN A 32 -1.29 -8.51 -22.24
N GLN A 33 -1.15 -7.32 -22.85
CA GLN A 33 -0.54 -7.19 -24.17
C GLN A 33 0.92 -7.67 -24.15
N PHE A 34 1.71 -7.27 -23.16
CA PHE A 34 3.10 -7.74 -22.99
C PHE A 34 3.20 -9.27 -22.91
N SER A 35 2.27 -9.93 -22.22
CA SER A 35 2.24 -11.40 -22.16
C SER A 35 2.05 -12.04 -23.54
N ARG A 36 1.21 -11.45 -24.40
CA ARG A 36 0.97 -11.94 -25.77
C ARG A 36 2.16 -11.66 -26.70
N TRP A 37 2.72 -10.46 -26.63
CA TRP A 37 3.91 -10.08 -27.40
C TRP A 37 5.11 -10.96 -27.07
N ARG A 38 5.32 -11.30 -25.79
CA ARG A 38 6.39 -12.21 -25.38
C ARG A 38 6.27 -13.59 -26.02
N LEU A 39 5.05 -14.13 -26.10
CA LEU A 39 4.79 -15.42 -26.76
C LEU A 39 5.05 -15.33 -28.27
N GLY A 40 4.57 -14.27 -28.92
CA GLY A 40 4.80 -14.03 -30.35
C GLY A 40 6.29 -13.93 -30.68
N VAL A 41 7.04 -13.11 -29.93
CA VAL A 41 8.48 -12.97 -30.08
C VAL A 41 9.18 -14.31 -29.87
N PHE A 42 8.79 -15.09 -28.86
CA PHE A 42 9.38 -16.40 -28.59
C PHE A 42 9.15 -17.40 -29.73
N LEU A 43 7.94 -17.48 -30.25
CA LEU A 43 7.62 -18.38 -31.35
C LEU A 43 8.36 -17.99 -32.64
N THR A 44 8.38 -16.70 -33.00
CA THR A 44 9.08 -16.24 -34.21
C THR A 44 10.58 -16.41 -34.08
N GLY A 45 11.16 -16.09 -32.92
CA GLY A 45 12.58 -16.32 -32.63
C GLY A 45 12.97 -17.80 -32.74
N ALA A 46 12.18 -18.70 -32.14
CA ALA A 46 12.44 -20.14 -32.18
C ALA A 46 12.39 -20.70 -33.61
N VAL A 47 11.36 -20.33 -34.39
CA VAL A 47 11.23 -20.78 -35.79
C VAL A 47 12.40 -20.28 -36.64
N SER A 48 12.78 -19.02 -36.51
CA SER A 48 13.89 -18.44 -37.27
C SER A 48 15.23 -19.09 -36.94
N ILE A 49 15.49 -19.37 -35.65
CA ILE A 49 16.72 -20.05 -35.21
C ILE A 49 16.75 -21.48 -35.76
N LEU A 50 15.67 -22.26 -35.61
CA LEU A 50 15.58 -23.64 -36.10
C LEU A 50 15.82 -23.72 -37.62
N SER A 51 15.25 -22.80 -38.39
CA SER A 51 15.42 -22.74 -39.85
C SER A 51 16.87 -22.45 -40.27
N LEU A 52 17.58 -21.56 -39.55
CA LEU A 52 18.99 -21.23 -39.82
C LEU A 52 19.93 -22.39 -39.48
N TYR A 53 19.66 -23.12 -38.40
CA TYR A 53 20.45 -24.30 -38.04
C TYR A 53 20.27 -25.45 -39.05
N GLN A 54 19.07 -25.60 -39.64
CA GLN A 54 18.85 -26.57 -40.73
C GLN A 54 19.70 -26.26 -41.98
N HIS A 55 20.02 -24.99 -42.23
CA HIS A 55 20.86 -24.57 -43.37
C HIS A 55 22.37 -24.57 -43.06
N ALA A 56 22.80 -25.06 -41.89
CA ALA A 56 24.20 -25.10 -41.43
C ALA A 56 24.89 -23.72 -41.25
N TRP A 57 24.11 -22.63 -41.11
CA TRP A 57 24.63 -21.27 -40.89
C TRP A 57 24.86 -20.98 -39.40
N PHE A 58 25.83 -21.69 -38.81
CA PHE A 58 26.07 -21.66 -37.36
C PHE A 58 26.42 -20.29 -36.79
N HIS A 59 27.26 -19.49 -37.47
CA HIS A 59 27.64 -18.15 -37.00
C HIS A 59 26.46 -17.18 -36.97
N THR A 60 25.63 -17.20 -38.02
CA THR A 60 24.43 -16.36 -38.13
C THR A 60 23.36 -16.79 -37.11
N GLY A 61 23.19 -18.11 -36.90
CA GLY A 61 22.29 -18.65 -35.88
C GLY A 61 22.67 -18.22 -34.45
N ASN A 62 23.96 -18.29 -34.11
CA ASN A 62 24.45 -17.83 -32.80
C ASN A 62 24.21 -16.31 -32.59
N GLY A 63 24.46 -15.50 -33.62
CA GLY A 63 24.18 -14.05 -33.55
C GLY A 63 22.71 -13.74 -33.29
N LEU A 64 21.80 -14.45 -33.99
CA LEU A 64 20.36 -14.30 -33.79
C LEU A 64 19.91 -14.79 -32.41
N LEU A 65 20.52 -15.85 -31.88
CA LEU A 65 20.24 -16.36 -30.53
C LEU A 65 20.58 -15.33 -29.46
N VAL A 66 21.74 -14.69 -29.55
CA VAL A 66 22.14 -13.62 -28.61
C VAL A 66 21.19 -12.43 -28.70
N LEU A 67 20.81 -12.01 -29.91
CA LEU A 67 19.83 -10.94 -30.11
C LEU A 67 18.46 -11.31 -29.51
N PHE A 68 18.02 -12.55 -29.69
CA PHE A 68 16.77 -13.04 -29.14
C PHE A 68 16.80 -13.05 -27.60
N LEU A 69 17.87 -13.60 -27.01
CA LEU A 69 18.05 -13.67 -25.56
C LEU A 69 18.09 -12.27 -24.93
N THR A 70 18.82 -11.34 -25.53
CA THR A 70 18.90 -9.95 -25.04
C THR A 70 17.56 -9.24 -25.14
N GLY A 71 16.83 -9.40 -26.25
CA GLY A 71 15.47 -8.87 -26.41
C GLY A 71 14.50 -9.45 -25.37
N PHE A 72 14.55 -10.77 -25.15
CA PHE A 72 13.72 -11.46 -24.16
C PHE A 72 13.99 -10.96 -22.74
N LEU A 73 15.25 -10.85 -22.33
CA LEU A 73 15.63 -10.35 -21.00
C LEU A 73 15.18 -8.89 -20.80
N THR A 74 15.31 -8.05 -21.82
CA THR A 74 14.87 -6.65 -21.79
C THR A 74 13.37 -6.54 -21.57
N ILE A 75 12.58 -7.31 -22.33
CA ILE A 75 11.11 -7.35 -22.20
C ILE A 75 10.70 -7.90 -20.83
N SER A 76 11.37 -8.95 -20.36
CA SER A 76 11.11 -9.56 -19.05
C SER A 76 11.35 -8.56 -17.92
N GLY A 77 12.47 -7.82 -17.95
CA GLY A 77 12.77 -6.77 -16.98
C GLY A 77 11.73 -5.65 -16.99
N PHE A 78 11.27 -5.22 -18.17
CA PHE A 78 10.19 -4.23 -18.28
C PHE A 78 8.88 -4.74 -17.67
N HIS A 79 8.50 -6.00 -17.95
CA HIS A 79 7.30 -6.62 -17.39
C HIS A 79 7.36 -6.71 -15.86
N GLN A 80 8.52 -7.07 -15.30
CA GLN A 80 8.72 -7.12 -13.86
C GLN A 80 8.59 -5.73 -13.20
N ARG A 81 9.13 -4.68 -13.86
CA ARG A 81 8.94 -3.29 -13.42
C ARG A 81 7.47 -2.88 -13.45
N LEU A 82 6.75 -3.19 -14.53
CA LEU A 82 5.32 -2.91 -14.65
C LEU A 82 4.50 -3.63 -13.57
N LYS A 83 4.80 -4.91 -13.31
CA LYS A 83 4.15 -5.68 -12.25
C LYS A 83 4.39 -5.05 -10.87
N SER A 84 5.62 -4.61 -10.59
CA SER A 84 5.95 -3.91 -9.34
C SER A 84 5.17 -2.59 -9.19
N GLN A 85 5.09 -1.78 -10.26
CA GLN A 85 4.31 -0.54 -10.25
C GLN A 85 2.81 -0.81 -10.02
N LEU A 86 2.27 -1.86 -10.63
CA LEU A 86 0.88 -2.24 -10.46
C LEU A 86 0.58 -2.72 -9.03
N SER A 87 1.51 -3.46 -8.42
CA SER A 87 1.40 -3.86 -7.00
C SER A 87 1.32 -2.64 -6.10
N ARG A 88 2.24 -1.68 -6.27
CA ARG A 88 2.25 -0.42 -5.49
C ARG A 88 0.95 0.37 -5.64
N LEU A 89 0.36 0.34 -6.84
CA LEU A 89 -0.92 1.00 -7.10
C LEU A 89 -2.09 0.30 -6.40
N ASN A 90 -2.07 -1.04 -6.31
CA ASN A 90 -3.05 -1.79 -5.53
C ASN A 90 -2.95 -1.45 -4.05
N ASP A 91 -1.75 -1.45 -3.48
CA ASP A 91 -1.54 -1.10 -2.07
C ASP A 91 -2.07 0.31 -1.76
N TRP A 92 -1.86 1.25 -2.69
CA TRP A 92 -2.36 2.60 -2.54
C TRP A 92 -3.90 2.69 -2.64
N LEU A 93 -4.49 1.90 -3.55
CA LEU A 93 -5.95 1.78 -3.64
C LEU A 93 -6.55 1.21 -2.36
N ASP A 94 -5.99 0.11 -1.84
CA ASP A 94 -6.47 -0.55 -0.63
C ASP A 94 -6.40 0.41 0.57
N PHE A 95 -5.32 1.19 0.68
CA PHE A 95 -5.23 2.25 1.68
C PHE A 95 -6.34 3.29 1.54
N LYS A 96 -6.56 3.82 0.34
CA LYS A 96 -7.60 4.84 0.11
C LYS A 96 -9.01 4.28 0.33
N HIS A 97 -9.26 3.03 -0.01
CA HIS A 97 -10.49 2.33 0.31
C HIS A 97 -10.68 2.21 1.82
N SER A 98 -9.65 1.82 2.58
CA SER A 98 -9.73 1.75 4.05
C SER A 98 -10.01 3.12 4.69
N GLN A 99 -9.45 4.20 4.14
CA GLN A 99 -9.71 5.57 4.62
C GLN A 99 -11.15 6.02 4.32
N LEU A 100 -11.68 5.64 3.16
CA LEU A 100 -13.08 5.90 2.81
C LEU A 100 -14.04 5.06 3.68
N ALA A 101 -13.71 3.79 3.94
CA ALA A 101 -14.50 2.91 4.81
C ALA A 101 -14.56 3.47 6.24
N ARG A 102 -13.43 3.88 6.81
CA ARG A 102 -13.38 4.57 8.12
C ARG A 102 -14.21 5.86 8.13
N LEU A 103 -14.11 6.66 7.07
CA LEU A 103 -14.91 7.89 6.96
C LEU A 103 -16.41 7.61 6.97
N ARG A 104 -16.84 6.51 6.32
CA ARG A 104 -18.24 6.08 6.22
C ARG A 104 -18.70 5.17 7.36
N LEU A 105 -17.80 4.82 8.30
CA LEU A 105 -18.03 3.80 9.34
C LEU A 105 -18.50 2.45 8.76
N ASP A 106 -17.96 2.08 7.59
CA ASP A 106 -18.23 0.82 6.91
C ASP A 106 -17.33 -0.29 7.45
N TRP A 107 -17.68 -0.81 8.62
CA TRP A 107 -16.88 -1.76 9.39
C TRP A 107 -16.45 -3.02 8.62
N ALA A 108 -17.29 -3.51 7.70
CA ALA A 108 -16.99 -4.69 6.89
C ALA A 108 -15.77 -4.50 5.97
N ASN A 109 -15.45 -3.24 5.62
CA ASN A 109 -14.35 -2.87 4.74
C ASN A 109 -13.19 -2.17 5.47
N ILE A 110 -13.25 -2.08 6.82
CA ILE A 110 -12.13 -1.60 7.63
C ILE A 110 -11.24 -2.80 7.97
N PRO A 111 -9.92 -2.73 7.72
CA PRO A 111 -8.99 -3.78 8.14
C PRO A 111 -9.10 -4.00 9.64
N GLU A 112 -9.29 -5.25 10.06
CA GLU A 112 -9.38 -5.61 11.48
C GLU A 112 -8.11 -5.20 12.23
N GLY A 113 -8.30 -4.51 13.35
CA GLY A 113 -7.21 -4.16 14.26
C GLY A 113 -6.76 -5.38 15.07
N THR A 114 -5.46 -5.51 15.32
CA THR A 114 -4.90 -6.58 16.16
C THR A 114 -4.86 -6.21 17.65
N HIS A 115 -5.63 -5.20 18.06
CA HIS A 115 -5.57 -4.61 19.39
C HIS A 115 -6.16 -5.55 20.44
N ARG A 116 -5.48 -5.68 21.58
CA ARG A 116 -5.97 -6.45 22.73
C ARG A 116 -5.94 -5.60 23.99
N ALA A 117 -7.05 -5.60 24.72
CA ALA A 117 -7.14 -4.87 25.97
C ALA A 117 -6.38 -5.62 27.07
N PRO A 118 -5.75 -4.90 28.02
CA PRO A 118 -5.30 -5.50 29.27
C PRO A 118 -6.45 -6.19 30.00
N ALA A 119 -6.15 -7.30 30.70
CA ALA A 119 -7.14 -7.97 31.53
C ALA A 119 -7.69 -6.98 32.58
N HIS A 120 -9.02 -6.92 32.71
CA HIS A 120 -9.73 -6.05 33.68
C HIS A 120 -9.49 -4.54 33.53
N HIS A 121 -9.32 -4.05 32.30
CA HIS A 121 -9.19 -2.62 32.06
C HIS A 121 -10.49 -1.84 32.40
N PRO A 122 -10.45 -0.76 33.22
CA PRO A 122 -11.63 -0.15 33.84
C PRO A 122 -12.76 0.29 32.89
N TYR A 123 -12.42 0.75 31.69
CA TYR A 123 -13.37 1.28 30.70
C TYR A 123 -13.19 0.70 29.29
N ALA A 124 -12.31 -0.30 29.10
CA ALA A 124 -12.01 -0.77 27.74
C ALA A 124 -13.21 -1.42 27.06
N TRP A 125 -14.05 -2.07 27.86
CA TRP A 125 -15.28 -2.73 27.40
C TRP A 125 -16.39 -1.70 27.21
N ASP A 126 -16.58 -0.80 28.18
CA ASP A 126 -17.64 0.23 28.11
C ASP A 126 -17.47 1.20 26.93
N LEU A 127 -16.23 1.48 26.53
CA LEU A 127 -15.91 2.37 25.39
C LEU A 127 -15.60 1.62 24.09
N ASP A 128 -15.78 0.29 24.06
CA ASP A 128 -15.43 -0.54 22.90
C ASP A 128 -14.03 -0.20 22.35
N LEU A 129 -13.00 -0.19 23.20
CA LEU A 129 -11.65 0.18 22.76
C LEU A 129 -11.04 -0.87 21.84
N THR A 130 -11.34 -2.16 22.05
CA THR A 130 -10.80 -3.29 21.30
C THR A 130 -11.88 -4.16 20.69
N GLY A 131 -11.57 -4.87 19.60
CA GLY A 131 -12.50 -5.71 18.85
C GLY A 131 -12.66 -5.29 17.39
N SER A 132 -13.57 -5.94 16.68
CA SER A 132 -13.84 -5.67 15.26
C SER A 132 -14.48 -4.30 15.04
N HIS A 133 -15.38 -3.86 15.93
CA HIS A 133 -16.08 -2.57 15.87
C HIS A 133 -15.58 -1.58 16.92
N SER A 134 -14.27 -1.43 17.03
CA SER A 134 -13.66 -0.72 18.17
C SER A 134 -13.10 0.67 17.82
N LEU A 135 -12.96 1.52 18.85
CA LEU A 135 -12.34 2.84 18.70
C LEU A 135 -10.89 2.76 18.22
N LEU A 136 -10.09 1.80 18.72
CA LEU A 136 -8.72 1.61 18.22
C LEU A 136 -8.71 1.21 16.74
N THR A 137 -9.63 0.36 16.29
CA THR A 137 -9.75 -0.01 14.87
C THR A 137 -10.05 1.21 13.97
N LEU A 138 -10.79 2.19 14.48
CA LEU A 138 -11.05 3.47 13.77
C LEU A 138 -9.86 4.44 13.83
N LEU A 139 -9.23 4.57 15.00
CA LEU A 139 -8.19 5.57 15.25
C LEU A 139 -6.80 5.13 14.75
N ASP A 140 -6.52 3.83 14.71
CA ASP A 140 -5.21 3.33 14.31
C ASP A 140 -4.98 3.55 12.80
N THR A 141 -4.25 4.61 12.51
CA THR A 141 -3.63 4.89 11.21
C THR A 141 -2.11 4.87 11.28
N THR A 142 -1.56 4.20 12.31
CA THR A 142 -0.10 4.11 12.51
C THR A 142 0.53 3.23 11.44
N PHE A 143 1.80 3.47 11.15
CA PHE A 143 2.57 2.76 10.13
C PHE A 143 3.66 1.85 10.71
N SER A 144 3.87 1.89 12.03
CA SER A 144 4.88 1.13 12.75
C SER A 144 4.28 0.47 13.99
N THR A 145 4.86 -0.67 14.38
CA THR A 145 4.45 -1.39 15.60
C THR A 145 4.65 -0.53 16.85
N ASN A 146 5.74 0.25 16.90
CA ASN A 146 5.99 1.19 18.00
C ASN A 146 4.94 2.31 18.07
N GLY A 147 4.54 2.85 16.90
CA GLY A 147 3.50 3.87 16.85
C GLY A 147 2.15 3.34 17.32
N ARG A 148 1.82 2.09 16.93
CA ARG A 148 0.63 1.38 17.42
C ARG A 148 0.68 1.18 18.93
N ALA A 149 1.78 0.64 19.45
CA ALA A 149 1.96 0.41 20.88
C ALA A 149 1.85 1.72 21.68
N GLN A 150 2.39 2.82 21.16
CA GLN A 150 2.27 4.14 21.78
C GLN A 150 0.83 4.67 21.76
N LEU A 151 0.08 4.44 20.69
CA LEU A 151 -1.34 4.80 20.61
C LEU A 151 -2.18 3.97 21.60
N GLU A 152 -1.95 2.66 21.67
CA GLU A 152 -2.58 1.77 22.64
C GLU A 152 -2.26 2.22 24.07
N GLN A 153 -0.99 2.49 24.37
CA GLN A 153 -0.56 3.00 25.66
C GLN A 153 -1.27 4.30 26.00
N TRP A 154 -1.39 5.27 25.08
CA TRP A 154 -2.11 6.52 25.36
C TRP A 154 -3.61 6.33 25.65
N LEU A 155 -4.22 5.24 25.17
CA LEU A 155 -5.65 5.01 25.33
C LEU A 155 -5.96 4.15 26.57
N PHE A 156 -5.05 3.25 26.94
CA PHE A 156 -5.16 2.39 28.12
C PHE A 156 -4.48 2.98 29.36
N ASP A 157 -3.48 3.85 29.21
CA ASP A 157 -2.80 4.45 30.34
C ASP A 157 -3.60 5.66 30.85
N THR A 158 -4.22 5.46 32.01
CA THR A 158 -4.96 6.48 32.74
C THR A 158 -4.07 7.44 33.53
N GLN A 159 -2.79 7.13 33.70
CA GLN A 159 -1.91 7.90 34.58
C GLN A 159 -1.31 9.08 33.84
N ASP A 160 -1.63 10.28 34.33
CA ASP A 160 -1.12 11.60 33.96
C ASP A 160 -0.79 11.78 32.46
N PRO A 161 -1.56 12.57 31.70
CA PRO A 161 -1.29 12.88 30.29
C PRO A 161 0.14 13.38 30.02
N THR A 162 0.86 13.87 31.04
CA THR A 162 2.26 14.31 30.96
C THR A 162 3.30 13.20 31.14
N ALA A 163 2.92 12.03 31.67
CA ALA A 163 3.81 10.90 31.93
C ALA A 163 4.54 10.39 30.66
N HIS A 164 3.94 10.58 29.48
CA HIS A 164 4.53 10.17 28.21
C HIS A 164 5.38 11.26 27.51
N GLY A 165 5.87 12.25 28.26
CA GLY A 165 6.88 13.22 27.81
C GLY A 165 6.38 14.34 26.89
N LEU A 166 5.13 14.29 26.39
CA LEU A 166 4.52 15.38 25.62
C LEU A 166 3.19 15.83 26.22
N GLU A 167 3.12 17.10 26.60
CA GLU A 167 1.91 17.75 27.10
C GLU A 167 0.73 17.60 26.14
N TRP A 168 -0.48 17.42 26.70
CA TRP A 168 -1.73 17.29 25.94
C TRP A 168 -1.94 18.42 24.92
N ARG A 169 -1.67 19.67 25.30
CA ARG A 169 -1.84 20.84 24.43
C ARG A 169 -0.90 20.77 23.21
N LYS A 170 0.34 20.29 23.38
CA LYS A 170 1.29 20.10 22.28
C LYS A 170 0.80 19.01 21.31
N ARG A 171 0.26 17.90 21.81
CA ARG A 171 -0.33 16.83 20.96
C ARG A 171 -1.48 17.35 20.10
N GLN A 172 -2.37 18.15 20.70
CA GLN A 172 -3.48 18.76 19.97
C GLN A 172 -3.00 19.74 18.89
N THR A 173 -1.98 20.54 19.19
CA THR A 173 -1.37 21.45 18.21
C THR A 173 -0.77 20.68 17.03
N LEU A 174 0.08 19.68 17.29
CA LEU A 174 0.67 18.84 16.24
C LEU A 174 -0.41 18.15 15.40
N THR A 175 -1.47 17.64 16.02
CA THR A 175 -2.58 17.01 15.30
C THR A 175 -3.29 18.02 14.39
N LYS A 176 -3.51 19.25 14.85
CA LYS A 176 -4.12 20.33 14.05
C LYS A 176 -3.23 20.74 12.88
N GLU A 177 -1.92 20.82 13.08
CA GLU A 177 -0.94 21.13 12.03
C GLU A 177 -0.82 20.02 10.99
N LEU A 178 -0.86 18.74 11.41
CA LEU A 178 -0.79 17.59 10.51
C LEU A 178 -2.09 17.33 9.74
N THR A 179 -3.24 17.75 10.28
CA THR A 179 -4.56 17.52 9.68
C THR A 179 -4.68 18.01 8.22
N PRO A 180 -4.26 19.24 7.85
CA PRO A 180 -4.29 19.71 6.46
C PRO A 180 -3.21 19.08 5.57
N LEU A 181 -2.14 18.51 6.14
CA LEU A 181 -0.99 17.96 5.42
C LEU A 181 -1.26 16.55 4.87
N VAL A 182 -2.34 16.38 4.11
CA VAL A 182 -2.78 15.08 3.54
C VAL A 182 -1.67 14.45 2.69
N ARG A 183 -1.02 15.23 1.82
CA ARG A 183 0.04 14.74 0.94
C ARG A 183 1.26 14.23 1.71
N LEU A 184 1.59 14.87 2.83
CA LEU A 184 2.69 14.43 3.68
C LEU A 184 2.38 13.06 4.27
N ARG A 185 1.20 12.92 4.90
CA ARG A 185 0.76 11.65 5.50
C ARG A 185 0.70 10.52 4.48
N ASP A 186 0.18 10.80 3.28
CA ASP A 186 0.13 9.82 2.19
C ASP A 186 1.54 9.39 1.75
N ARG A 187 2.48 10.33 1.64
CA ARG A 187 3.87 10.03 1.29
C ARG A 187 4.57 9.22 2.37
N CYS A 188 4.34 9.55 3.64
CA CYS A 188 4.87 8.76 4.75
C CYS A 188 4.35 7.32 4.69
N TRP A 189 3.04 7.13 4.54
CA TRP A 189 2.44 5.79 4.44
C TRP A 189 2.95 5.01 3.22
N LEU A 190 3.12 5.67 2.08
CA LEU A 190 3.64 5.01 0.88
C LEU A 190 5.12 4.65 1.05
N ALA A 191 5.92 5.51 1.67
CA ALA A 191 7.32 5.24 1.95
C ALA A 191 7.50 4.03 2.87
N THR A 192 6.64 3.85 3.89
CA THR A 192 6.73 2.68 4.77
C THR A 192 6.42 1.37 4.03
N ARG A 193 5.39 1.36 3.18
CA ARG A 193 5.06 0.19 2.33
C ARG A 193 6.14 -0.18 1.33
N LEU A 194 6.92 0.81 0.86
CA LEU A 194 8.04 0.54 -0.05
C LEU A 194 9.23 -0.13 0.66
N ILE A 195 9.38 0.09 1.97
CA ILE A 195 10.44 -0.50 2.78
C ILE A 195 10.07 -1.93 3.16
N SER A 196 8.83 -2.15 3.63
CA SER A 196 8.35 -3.46 4.04
C SER A 196 6.85 -3.62 3.76
N PRO A 197 6.40 -4.79 3.29
CA PRO A 197 4.98 -5.12 3.28
C PRO A 197 4.41 -5.23 4.70
N ASP A 198 5.22 -5.62 5.68
CA ASP A 198 4.79 -5.70 7.08
C ASP A 198 4.93 -4.34 7.78
N PRO A 199 4.15 -4.08 8.85
CA PRO A 199 4.33 -2.90 9.69
C PRO A 199 5.80 -2.75 10.10
N LEU A 200 6.29 -1.51 10.10
CA LEU A 200 7.68 -1.25 10.49
C LEU A 200 7.87 -1.66 11.94
N ASP A 201 8.63 -2.73 12.14
CA ASP A 201 8.99 -3.25 13.44
C ASP A 201 10.28 -2.57 13.90
N GLY A 202 10.15 -1.64 14.85
CA GLY A 202 11.28 -0.91 15.40
C GLY A 202 12.24 -1.79 16.20
N THR A 203 11.86 -3.02 16.54
CA THR A 203 12.72 -3.98 17.24
C THR A 203 13.71 -4.69 16.30
N ARG A 204 13.48 -4.65 14.97
CA ARG A 204 14.35 -5.27 13.96
C ARG A 204 15.49 -4.37 13.47
N ILE A 205 15.55 -3.13 13.94
CA ILE A 205 16.51 -2.10 13.51
C ILE A 205 17.62 -1.90 14.57
N ALA A 206 17.54 -2.60 15.71
CA ALA A 206 18.53 -2.58 16.78
C ALA A 206 19.64 -3.61 16.57
#